data_AF-A0A6V7K2Q6-F1
#
_entry.id   AF-A0A6V7K2Q6-F1
#
_cell.length_a   1.000
_cell.length_b   1.000
_cell.length_c   1.000
_cell.angle_alpha   90.00
_cell.angle_beta   90.00
_cell.angle_gamma   90.00
#
_symmetry.space_group_name_H-M   'P 1'
#
loop_
_entity.id
_entity.type
_entity.pdbx_description
1 polymer ?
#
loop_
_entity_poly.entity_id
_entity_poly.type
_entity_poly.pdbx_seq_one_letter_code
_entity_poly.pdbx_strand_id
1 'polypeptide(L)'
;LLGFRRAMPVTGRTLNMTTEIYHLADGELLKTFFVSPAGNMCFHGRCSYYCDTSHAICGNPDTLEGSFAAFLPGKELSSRKVWRHPWRRSYHKRKKAPWET
;
A
#
# COMPACT_ATOMS: atom_id res chain seq x y z
N LEU A 1 -19.76 12.05 9.45
CA LEU A 1 -19.17 13.28 8.84
C LEU A 1 -19.92 13.72 7.58
N LEU A 2 -20.03 12.96 6.47
CA LEU A 2 -20.84 13.36 5.28
C LEU A 2 -22.02 12.40 4.95
N GLY A 3 -22.33 11.44 5.82
CA GLY A 3 -23.45 10.51 5.65
C GLY A 3 -23.31 9.46 4.54
N PHE A 4 -22.28 9.49 3.68
CA PHE A 4 -22.20 8.62 2.50
C PHE A 4 -22.04 7.12 2.80
N ARG A 5 -21.20 6.74 3.78
CA ARG A 5 -20.96 5.33 4.16
C ARG A 5 -20.59 4.40 2.97
N ARG A 6 -19.81 4.91 2.01
CA ARG A 6 -19.33 4.17 0.82
C ARG A 6 -17.84 3.78 0.87
N ALA A 7 -17.13 4.20 1.90
CA ALA A 7 -15.73 3.89 2.10
C ALA A 7 -15.56 2.63 2.95
N MET A 8 -14.45 1.93 2.75
CA MET A 8 -14.07 0.79 3.59
C MET A 8 -13.72 1.28 5.02
N PRO A 9 -14.03 0.52 6.08
CA PRO A 9 -13.46 0.75 7.40
C PRO A 9 -11.93 0.57 7.36
N VAL A 10 -11.20 1.59 7.81
CA VAL A 10 -9.74 1.61 7.89
C VAL A 10 -9.33 2.13 9.26
N THR A 11 -8.34 1.49 9.90
CA THR A 11 -7.74 1.97 11.16
C THR A 11 -6.24 2.10 11.04
N GLY A 12 -5.65 3.06 11.76
CA GLY A 12 -4.21 3.11 11.98
C GLY A 12 -3.79 2.09 13.02
N ARG A 13 -2.60 1.51 12.86
CA ARG A 13 -1.97 0.63 13.85
C ARG A 13 -0.45 0.71 13.72
N THR A 14 0.23 0.80 14.86
CA THR A 14 1.68 0.61 14.95
C THR A 14 2.00 -0.87 15.10
N LEU A 15 2.94 -1.35 14.29
CA LEU A 15 3.40 -2.73 14.24
C LEU A 15 4.86 -2.81 14.67
N ASN A 16 5.22 -3.93 15.27
CA ASN A 16 6.62 -4.32 15.36
C ASN A 16 7.01 -5.08 14.08
N MET A 17 7.88 -4.49 13.27
CA MET A 17 8.29 -5.04 11.96
C MET A 17 8.96 -6.39 12.09
N THR A 18 9.73 -6.62 13.14
CA THR A 18 10.49 -7.85 13.36
C THR A 18 9.54 -9.03 13.60
N THR A 19 8.62 -8.85 14.55
CA THR A 19 7.74 -9.93 15.02
C THR A 19 6.50 -10.12 14.16
N GLU A 20 5.91 -9.03 13.66
CA GLU A 20 4.62 -9.08 12.96
C GLU A 20 4.74 -9.11 11.43
N ILE A 21 5.92 -8.81 10.87
CA ILE A 21 6.13 -8.85 9.43
C ILE A 21 7.29 -9.78 9.10
N TYR A 22 8.51 -9.49 9.56
CA TYR A 22 9.71 -10.22 9.15
C TYR A 22 9.64 -11.71 9.50
N HIS A 23 9.25 -12.07 10.73
CA HIS A 23 9.10 -13.47 11.13
C HIS A 23 7.93 -14.22 10.48
N LEU A 24 6.93 -13.49 9.97
CA LEU A 24 5.74 -14.07 9.33
C LEU A 24 5.80 -14.01 7.80
N ALA A 25 6.70 -13.21 7.24
CA ALA A 25 6.84 -13.01 5.81
C ALA A 25 7.44 -14.26 5.15
N ASP A 26 6.94 -14.58 3.97
CA ASP A 26 7.40 -15.71 3.17
C ASP A 26 7.88 -15.26 1.78
N GLY A 27 8.51 -16.21 1.09
CA GLY A 27 8.85 -16.11 -0.33
C GLY A 27 9.69 -14.88 -0.68
N GLU A 28 9.11 -14.02 -1.50
CA GLU A 28 9.80 -12.86 -2.07
C GLU A 28 9.83 -11.65 -1.15
N LEU A 29 8.85 -11.49 -0.26
CA LEU A 29 8.80 -10.36 0.67
C LEU A 29 9.96 -10.43 1.66
N LEU A 30 10.21 -11.62 2.22
CA LEU A 30 11.28 -11.85 3.20
C LEU A 30 12.67 -11.44 2.67
N LYS A 31 12.91 -11.65 1.37
CA LYS A 31 14.20 -11.32 0.71
C LYS A 31 14.44 -9.82 0.55
N THR A 32 13.40 -8.99 0.73
CA THR A 32 13.51 -7.53 0.57
C THR A 32 13.88 -6.80 1.86
N PHE A 33 14.02 -7.53 2.96
CA PHE A 33 14.41 -6.95 4.25
C PHE A 33 15.91 -6.73 4.36
N PHE A 34 16.31 -5.62 4.96
CA PHE A 34 17.70 -5.29 5.25
C PHE A 34 17.80 -4.29 6.41
N VAL A 35 19.00 -4.17 6.99
CA VAL A 35 19.30 -3.15 8.01
C VAL A 35 19.96 -1.96 7.32
N SER A 36 19.41 -0.77 7.50
CA SER A 36 19.96 0.47 6.96
C SER A 36 21.30 0.84 7.62
N PRO A 37 22.11 1.74 7.02
CA PRO A 37 23.33 2.24 7.65
C PRO A 37 23.10 2.92 9.02
N ALA A 38 21.88 3.37 9.30
CA ALA A 38 21.48 3.96 10.59
C ALA A 38 21.06 2.90 11.63
N GLY A 39 21.13 1.61 11.31
CA GLY A 39 20.73 0.51 12.20
C GLY A 39 19.23 0.22 12.24
N ASN A 40 18.43 0.86 11.39
CA ASN A 40 16.98 0.63 11.33
C ASN A 40 16.63 -0.57 10.45
N MET A 41 15.59 -1.31 10.84
CA MET A 41 15.02 -2.39 10.03
C MET A 41 14.20 -1.81 8.87
N CYS A 42 14.47 -2.26 7.65
CA CYS A 42 13.83 -1.76 6.44
C CYS A 42 13.38 -2.90 5.53
N PHE A 43 12.37 -2.63 4.68
CA PHE A 43 12.02 -3.48 3.54
C PHE A 43 11.41 -2.65 2.41
N HIS A 44 11.53 -3.12 1.17
CA HIS A 44 10.94 -2.44 0.00
C HIS A 44 9.83 -3.24 -0.69
N GLY A 45 9.69 -4.54 -0.43
CA GLY A 45 8.68 -5.39 -1.06
C GLY A 45 8.82 -5.49 -2.60
N ARG A 46 7.78 -6.01 -3.26
CA ARG A 46 7.76 -6.16 -4.72
C ARG A 46 6.51 -5.49 -5.31
N CYS A 47 6.70 -4.38 -6.00
CA CYS A 47 5.64 -3.67 -6.71
C CYS A 47 6.21 -2.92 -7.93
N SER A 48 5.33 -2.39 -8.78
CA SER A 48 5.71 -1.71 -10.02
C SER A 48 6.18 -0.26 -9.83
N TYR A 49 5.93 0.35 -8.68
CA TYR A 49 6.17 1.78 -8.47
C TYR A 49 6.89 2.01 -7.14
N TYR A 50 8.17 2.39 -7.22
CA TYR A 50 9.02 2.71 -6.07
C TYR A 50 9.18 1.60 -5.02
N CYS A 51 9.18 0.32 -5.44
CA CYS A 51 9.60 -0.78 -4.58
C CYS A 51 11.08 -1.11 -4.83
N ASP A 52 11.96 -0.17 -4.50
CA ASP A 52 13.41 -0.29 -4.59
C ASP A 52 14.10 0.12 -3.27
N THR A 53 15.41 -0.12 -3.17
CA THR A 53 16.17 0.17 -1.94
C THR A 53 16.21 1.66 -1.59
N SER A 54 16.09 2.56 -2.57
CA SER A 54 16.12 4.01 -2.33
C SER A 54 14.80 4.55 -1.78
N HIS A 55 13.71 3.80 -1.95
CA HIS A 55 12.38 4.11 -1.43
C HIS A 55 11.89 3.07 -0.41
N ALA A 56 12.81 2.35 0.23
CA ALA A 56 12.47 1.36 1.24
C ALA A 56 11.75 1.99 2.44
N ILE A 57 10.84 1.23 3.03
CA ILE A 57 10.13 1.60 4.25
C ILE A 57 10.98 1.13 5.42
N CYS A 58 11.34 2.07 6.29
CA CYS A 58 12.18 1.82 7.46
C CYS A 58 11.43 2.15 8.75
N GLY A 59 11.65 1.34 9.79
CA GLY A 59 11.21 1.65 11.15
C GLY A 59 12.17 2.59 11.88
N ASN A 60 11.90 2.80 13.17
CA ASN A 60 12.80 3.51 14.08
C ASN A 60 12.73 2.95 15.51
N PRO A 61 13.52 1.91 15.85
CA PRO A 61 14.38 1.12 14.97
C PRO A 61 13.60 0.07 14.15
N ASP A 62 12.52 -0.50 14.70
CA ASP A 62 11.72 -1.57 14.09
C ASP A 62 10.20 -1.39 14.24
N THR A 63 9.74 -0.21 14.69
CA THR A 63 8.32 0.13 14.75
C THR A 63 7.86 0.83 13.48
N LEU A 64 6.70 0.44 12.96
CA LEU A 64 6.11 1.01 11.75
C LEU A 64 4.60 1.25 11.91
N GLU A 65 4.13 2.46 11.64
CA GLU A 65 2.70 2.74 11.54
C GLU A 65 2.17 2.37 10.16
N GLY A 66 1.01 1.71 10.12
CA GLY A 66 0.33 1.35 8.88
C GLY A 66 -1.19 1.53 8.96
N SER A 67 -1.81 1.67 7.80
CA SER A 67 -3.26 1.69 7.65
C SER A 67 -3.81 0.30 7.34
N PHE A 68 -4.72 -0.18 8.18
CA PHE A 68 -5.36 -1.50 8.05
C PHE A 68 -6.78 -1.34 7.56
N ALA A 69 -6.98 -1.62 6.27
CA ALA A 69 -8.29 -1.64 5.65
C ALA A 69 -8.90 -3.04 5.76
N ALA A 70 -10.18 -3.13 6.14
CA ALA A 70 -10.89 -4.39 6.11
C ALA A 70 -10.94 -4.95 4.68
N PHE A 71 -10.74 -6.26 4.53
CA PHE A 71 -10.85 -6.90 3.22
C PHE A 71 -12.31 -6.87 2.73
N LEU A 72 -12.49 -6.58 1.43
CA LEU A 72 -13.76 -6.83 0.78
C LEU A 72 -14.04 -8.34 0.76
N PRO A 73 -15.32 -8.74 0.75
CA PRO A 73 -15.70 -10.13 0.52
C PRO A 73 -15.01 -10.73 -0.71
N GLY A 74 -14.70 -12.02 -0.63
CA GLY A 74 -14.13 -12.79 -1.74
C GLY A 74 -15.01 -12.69 -2.98
N LYS A 75 -14.39 -12.78 -4.18
CA LYS A 75 -15.13 -12.70 -5.45
C LYS A 75 -16.17 -13.82 -5.60
N GLU A 76 -15.93 -14.97 -4.98
CA GLU A 76 -16.85 -16.11 -4.95
C GLU A 76 -18.17 -15.79 -4.23
N LEU A 77 -18.10 -14.98 -3.16
CA LEU A 77 -19.28 -14.58 -2.39
C LEU A 77 -20.01 -13.40 -3.02
N SER A 78 -19.26 -12.45 -3.59
CA SER A 78 -19.84 -11.26 -4.24
C SER A 78 -19.01 -10.81 -5.42
N SER A 79 -19.64 -10.77 -6.60
CA SER A 79 -19.06 -10.17 -7.79
C SER A 79 -18.90 -8.65 -7.62
N ARG A 80 -17.91 -8.08 -8.30
CA ARG A 80 -17.58 -6.64 -8.25
C ARG A 80 -17.52 -6.09 -9.67
N LYS A 81 -18.15 -4.95 -9.90
CA LYS A 81 -18.10 -4.23 -11.16
C LYS A 81 -17.04 -3.13 -11.10
N VAL A 82 -16.24 -3.01 -12.16
CA VAL A 82 -15.21 -1.98 -12.29
C VAL A 82 -15.57 -1.11 -13.48
N TRP A 83 -15.73 0.18 -13.24
CA TRP A 83 -16.16 1.15 -14.25
C TRP A 83 -15.03 2.12 -14.57
N ARG A 84 -14.86 2.44 -15.86
CA ARG A 84 -14.00 3.55 -16.27
C ARG A 84 -14.75 4.85 -16.06
N HIS A 85 -14.30 5.65 -15.10
CA HIS A 85 -14.91 6.94 -14.79
C HIS A 85 -14.82 7.90 -16.01
N PRO A 86 -15.90 8.59 -16.40
CA PRO A 86 -15.88 9.46 -17.59
C PRO A 86 -14.97 10.68 -17.42
N TRP A 87 -14.82 11.18 -16.18
CA TRP A 87 -13.86 12.25 -15.85
C TRP A 87 -12.45 11.73 -15.48
N ARG A 88 -12.05 10.58 -16.03
CA ARG A 88 -10.68 10.07 -15.85
C ARG A 88 -9.69 11.05 -16.49
N ARG A 89 -8.57 11.30 -15.81
CA ARG A 89 -7.47 12.15 -16.33
C ARG A 89 -6.63 11.42 -17.40
N SER A 90 -5.76 12.16 -18.08
CA SER A 90 -4.85 11.63 -19.11
C SER A 90 -3.72 10.77 -18.54
N TYR A 91 -3.34 10.99 -17.26
CA TYR A 91 -2.14 10.43 -16.63
C TYR A 91 -0.87 10.65 -17.46
N HIS A 92 -0.80 11.78 -18.15
CA HIS A 92 0.28 12.10 -19.07
C HIS A 92 0.73 13.56 -18.88
N LYS A 93 2.03 13.78 -18.69
CA LYS A 93 2.60 15.08 -18.27
C LYS A 93 2.20 16.27 -19.15
N ARG A 94 2.00 16.06 -20.45
CA ARG A 94 1.71 17.13 -21.43
C ARG A 94 0.33 17.09 -22.08
N LYS A 95 -0.49 16.05 -21.81
CA LYS A 95 -1.79 15.88 -22.49
C LYS A 95 -2.92 16.20 -21.52
N LYS A 96 -3.91 16.97 -21.96
CA LYS A 96 -5.17 17.17 -21.22
C LYS A 96 -6.16 16.05 -21.53
N ALA A 97 -7.11 15.81 -20.64
CA ALA A 97 -8.26 14.96 -20.89
C ALA A 97 -9.34 15.72 -21.70
N PRO A 98 -10.20 15.05 -22.48
CA PRO A 98 -11.22 15.71 -23.30
C PRO A 98 -12.21 16.60 -22.53
N TRP A 99 -12.43 16.33 -21.23
CA TRP A 99 -13.32 17.14 -20.39
C TRP A 99 -12.63 18.37 -19.77
N GLU A 100 -11.31 18.50 -19.94
CA GLU A 100 -10.51 19.66 -19.46
C GLU A 100 -10.36 20.75 -20.54
N THR A 101 -11.04 20.60 -21.69
CA THR A 101 -11.10 21.53 -22.83
C THR A 101 -12.53 21.90 -23.11
#